data_AF-A0A7J8XW90-F1
#
_entry.id   AF-A0A7J8XW90-F1
#
_cell.length_a   1.000
_cell.length_b   1.000
_cell.length_c   1.000
_cell.angle_alpha   90.00
_cell.angle_beta   90.00
_cell.angle_gamma   90.00
#
_symmetry.space_group_name_H-M   'P 1'
#
loop_
_entity.id
_entity.type
_entity.pdbx_description
1 polymer ?
#
loop_
_entity_poly.entity_id
_entity_poly.type
_entity_poly.pdbx_seq_one_letter_code
_entity_poly.pdbx_strand_id
1 'polypeptide(L)'
;MMHTLLHTDLRFGVIYSDSVTGTTDVGCVGEIVKHERLVDDRFFLICKGQERFRITNVVRTKPYLVAEVNWLEDRPSGDEDLEGLASEVETYMKDVIRLSNRLNGKPEKETLDLRRNLFPTPFSFFVGSTFEGAPREQQALLELEDTATRLKREKETLRNTLNYLSAASAVKDVFPSS
;
A
#
# COMPACT_ATOMS: atom_id res chain seq x y z
N MET A 1 -5.27 17.47 16.81
CA MET A 1 -4.17 16.60 16.35
C MET A 1 -3.06 17.43 15.69
N MET A 2 -3.32 18.11 14.56
CA MET A 2 -2.29 18.87 13.84
C MET A 2 -1.53 19.89 14.70
N HIS A 3 -2.24 20.66 15.54
CA HIS A 3 -1.58 21.58 16.48
C HIS A 3 -0.57 20.87 17.39
N THR A 4 -0.87 19.65 17.85
CA THR A 4 0.07 18.84 18.63
C THR A 4 1.25 18.39 17.77
N LEU A 5 0.99 17.88 16.56
CA LEU A 5 2.02 17.34 15.67
C LEU A 5 3.08 18.37 15.27
N LEU A 6 2.67 19.64 15.07
CA LEU A 6 3.58 20.73 14.74
C LEU A 6 4.59 21.05 15.87
N HIS A 7 4.36 20.53 17.08
CA HIS A 7 5.26 20.66 18.23
C HIS A 7 5.95 19.33 18.61
N THR A 8 5.82 18.30 17.78
CA THR A 8 6.53 17.01 17.95
C THR A 8 7.45 16.74 16.76
N ASP A 9 7.86 15.49 16.58
CA ASP A 9 8.62 14.95 15.46
C ASP A 9 7.79 14.73 14.18
N LEU A 10 6.59 15.30 14.09
CA LEU A 10 5.68 15.17 12.94
C LEU A 10 5.27 13.72 12.62
N ARG A 11 5.31 12.81 13.60
CA ARG A 11 4.89 11.42 13.48
C ARG A 11 3.56 11.13 14.17
N PHE A 12 2.73 10.28 13.56
CA PHE A 12 1.47 9.82 14.14
C PHE A 12 1.13 8.40 13.67
N GLY A 13 0.33 7.67 14.46
CA GLY A 13 -0.15 6.35 14.08
C GLY A 13 -1.34 6.42 13.13
N VAL A 14 -1.34 5.55 12.12
CA VAL A 14 -2.45 5.35 11.19
C VAL A 14 -2.93 3.90 11.31
N ILE A 15 -4.22 3.72 11.56
CA ILE A 15 -4.90 2.41 11.55
C ILE A 15 -6.04 2.44 10.56
N TYR A 16 -6.32 1.29 9.95
CA TYR A 16 -7.48 1.16 9.08
C TYR A 16 -8.75 1.07 9.93
N SER A 17 -9.84 1.64 9.42
CA SER A 17 -11.16 1.51 10.01
C SER A 17 -12.21 1.43 8.92
N ASP A 18 -13.15 0.50 9.09
CA ASP A 18 -14.35 0.44 8.27
C ASP A 18 -15.62 0.31 9.12
N SER A 19 -16.75 0.75 8.57
CA SER A 19 -18.03 0.82 9.29
C SER A 19 -18.60 -0.55 9.67
N VAL A 20 -18.10 -1.63 9.07
CA VAL A 20 -18.60 -3.00 9.27
C VAL A 20 -17.74 -3.76 10.27
N THR A 21 -16.41 -3.68 10.13
CA THR A 21 -15.45 -4.45 10.94
C THR A 21 -14.87 -3.64 12.11
N GLY A 22 -15.04 -2.33 12.11
CA GLY A 22 -14.49 -1.44 13.14
C GLY A 22 -13.06 -1.00 12.81
N THR A 23 -12.25 -0.76 13.84
CA THR A 23 -10.84 -0.39 13.73
C THR A 23 -9.96 -1.64 13.77
N THR A 24 -8.90 -1.66 12.97
CA THR A 24 -7.89 -2.72 13.04
C THR A 24 -6.86 -2.43 14.13
N ASP A 25 -6.26 -3.51 14.64
CA ASP A 25 -5.22 -3.40 15.67
C ASP A 25 -3.83 -3.16 15.07
N VAL A 26 -3.63 -3.43 13.77
CA VAL A 26 -2.34 -3.23 13.10
C VAL A 26 -2.38 -1.97 12.24
N GLY A 27 -1.37 -1.13 12.43
CA GLY A 27 -1.19 0.11 11.71
C GLY A 27 0.28 0.39 11.37
N CYS A 28 0.55 1.58 10.86
CA CYS A 28 1.89 2.08 10.64
C CYS A 28 2.04 3.54 11.09
N VAL A 29 3.28 3.93 11.39
CA VAL A 29 3.61 5.32 11.67
C VAL A 29 3.62 6.09 10.34
N GLY A 30 2.89 7.19 10.29
CA GLY A 30 3.00 8.19 9.23
C GLY A 30 3.87 9.37 9.69
N GLU A 31 4.93 9.65 8.95
CA GLU A 31 5.77 10.84 9.13
C GLU A 31 5.37 11.91 8.11
N ILE A 32 5.01 13.11 8.56
CA ILE A 32 4.66 14.21 7.67
C ILE A 32 5.94 14.76 7.02
N VAL A 33 6.05 14.61 5.70
CA VAL A 33 7.16 15.16 4.90
C VAL A 33 6.84 16.51 4.28
N LYS A 34 5.55 16.81 4.08
CA LYS A 34 5.07 18.12 3.63
C LYS A 34 3.67 18.37 4.18
N HIS A 35 3.39 19.60 4.58
CA HIS A 35 2.04 20.01 4.97
C HIS A 35 1.69 21.39 4.40
N GLU A 36 0.42 21.58 4.08
CA GLU A 36 -0.14 22.85 3.61
C GLU A 36 -1.45 23.12 4.35
N ARG A 37 -1.57 24.30 4.97
CA ARG A 37 -2.82 24.73 5.59
C ARG A 37 -3.72 25.35 4.52
N LEU A 38 -4.92 24.81 4.40
CA LEU A 38 -5.95 25.28 3.49
C LEU A 38 -6.75 26.43 4.13
N VAL A 39 -7.53 27.13 3.30
CA VAL A 39 -8.35 28.30 3.69
C VAL A 39 -9.44 28.01 4.73
N ASP A 40 -9.78 26.74 4.94
CA ASP A 40 -10.82 26.29 5.86
C ASP A 40 -10.26 25.55 7.09
N ASP A 41 -9.01 25.83 7.45
CA ASP A 41 -8.28 25.19 8.55
C ASP A 41 -8.05 23.68 8.41
N ARG A 42 -8.35 23.10 7.24
CA ARG A 42 -7.87 21.76 6.89
C ARG A 42 -6.39 21.78 6.53
N PHE A 43 -5.79 20.61 6.61
CA PHE A 43 -4.41 20.40 6.20
C PHE A 43 -4.36 19.39 5.07
N PHE A 44 -3.60 19.72 4.03
CA PHE A 44 -3.12 18.73 3.07
C PHE A 44 -1.77 18.20 3.57
N LEU A 45 -1.65 16.89 3.74
CA LEU A 45 -0.46 16.23 4.26
C LEU A 45 0.10 15.28 3.21
N ILE A 46 1.41 15.33 3.01
CA ILE A 46 2.16 14.26 2.36
C ILE A 46 2.88 13.53 3.47
N CYS A 47 2.61 12.23 3.59
CA CYS A 47 3.19 11.38 4.62
C CYS A 47 4.05 10.29 4.01
N LYS A 48 5.09 9.89 4.72
CA LYS A 48 5.87 8.68 4.46
C LYS A 48 5.51 7.64 5.52
N GLY A 49 5.13 6.44 5.07
CA GLY A 49 4.93 5.30 5.96
C GLY A 49 6.26 4.81 6.53
N GLN A 50 6.26 4.52 7.83
CA GLN A 50 7.42 4.05 8.59
C GLN A 50 7.08 2.70 9.25
N GLU A 51 7.50 2.50 10.49
CA GLU A 51 7.37 1.22 11.20
C GLU A 51 5.91 0.83 11.39
N ARG A 52 5.66 -0.48 11.31
CA ARG A 52 4.37 -1.07 11.65
C ARG A 52 4.27 -1.30 13.14
N PHE A 53 3.06 -1.27 13.64
CA PHE A 53 2.78 -1.54 15.04
C PHE A 53 1.46 -2.29 15.20
N ARG A 54 1.31 -2.94 16.35
CA ARG A 54 0.06 -3.51 16.84
C ARG A 54 -0.37 -2.79 18.11
N ILE A 55 -1.60 -2.29 18.14
CA ILE A 55 -2.22 -1.71 19.33
C ILE A 55 -2.34 -2.79 20.41
N THR A 56 -1.87 -2.47 21.61
CA THR A 56 -2.05 -3.31 22.80
C THR A 56 -3.16 -2.78 23.69
N ASN A 57 -3.29 -1.46 23.79
CA ASN A 57 -4.25 -0.83 24.68
C ASN A 57 -4.59 0.61 24.23
N VAL A 58 -5.87 0.97 24.19
CA VAL A 58 -6.30 2.35 23.91
C VAL A 58 -6.43 3.11 25.22
N VAL A 59 -5.51 4.06 25.43
CA VAL A 59 -5.44 4.83 26.70
C VAL A 59 -6.26 6.12 26.66
N ARG A 60 -6.58 6.65 25.48
CA ARG A 60 -7.39 7.86 25.32
C ARG A 60 -8.10 7.88 23.98
N THR A 61 -9.33 8.37 23.96
CA THR A 61 -10.14 8.45 22.73
C THR A 61 -10.42 9.87 22.23
N LYS A 62 -10.25 10.89 23.09
CA LYS A 62 -10.50 12.30 22.74
C LYS A 62 -9.30 13.18 23.12
N PRO A 63 -9.00 14.23 22.34
CA PRO A 63 -9.62 14.62 21.07
C PRO A 63 -9.16 13.78 19.86
N TYR A 64 -8.25 12.84 20.08
CA TYR A 64 -7.78 11.84 19.12
C TYR A 64 -7.38 10.58 19.90
N LEU A 65 -7.30 9.45 19.19
CA LEU A 65 -6.87 8.17 19.77
C LEU A 65 -5.41 8.27 20.23
N VAL A 66 -5.16 7.75 21.42
CA VAL A 66 -3.83 7.46 21.93
C VAL A 66 -3.84 6.02 22.39
N ALA A 67 -2.84 5.26 21.96
CA ALA A 67 -2.73 3.84 22.26
C ALA A 67 -1.28 3.50 22.63
N GLU A 68 -1.15 2.51 23.49
CA GLU A 68 0.09 1.75 23.65
C GLU A 68 0.18 0.75 22.50
N VAL A 69 1.40 0.54 22.01
CA VAL A 69 1.65 -0.28 20.82
C VAL A 69 2.88 -1.16 21.01
N ASN A 70 2.89 -2.30 20.33
CA ASN A 70 4.06 -3.12 20.11
C ASN A 70 4.54 -2.95 18.66
N TRP A 71 5.83 -2.76 18.46
CA TRP A 71 6.42 -2.67 17.12
C TRP A 71 6.38 -4.03 16.42
N LEU A 72 6.07 -4.01 15.11
CA LEU A 72 6.06 -5.19 14.26
C LEU A 72 7.24 -5.16 13.31
N GLU A 73 8.03 -6.23 13.34
CA GLU A 73 9.17 -6.46 12.47
C GLU A 73 8.88 -7.67 11.57
N ASP A 74 9.45 -7.67 10.37
CA ASP A 74 9.37 -8.85 9.51
C ASP A 74 10.29 -9.95 10.05
N ARG A 75 9.76 -11.17 10.11
CA ARG A 75 10.52 -12.37 10.43
C ARG A 75 11.32 -12.80 9.20
N PRO A 76 12.48 -13.45 9.38
CA PRO A 76 13.22 -14.00 8.26
C PRO A 76 12.38 -15.00 7.46
N SER A 77 12.37 -14.87 6.13
CA SER A 77 11.59 -15.73 5.23
C SER A 77 12.17 -17.13 4.99
N GLY A 78 13.05 -17.61 5.88
CA GLY A 78 13.74 -18.89 5.71
C GLY A 78 14.58 -18.95 4.44
N ASP A 79 14.44 -20.04 3.67
CA ASP A 79 15.21 -20.32 2.45
C ASP A 79 14.51 -19.84 1.15
N GLU A 80 13.48 -18.99 1.26
CA GLU A 80 12.75 -18.47 0.10
C GLU A 80 13.61 -17.53 -0.76
N ASP A 81 13.51 -17.65 -2.09
CA ASP A 81 14.15 -16.72 -3.03
C ASP A 81 13.35 -15.42 -3.14
N LEU A 82 13.63 -14.50 -2.22
CA LEU A 82 12.97 -13.19 -2.18
C LEU A 82 13.24 -12.33 -3.42
N GLU A 83 14.40 -12.48 -4.05
CA GLU A 83 14.73 -11.70 -5.24
C GLU A 83 14.02 -12.24 -6.48
N GLY A 84 13.93 -13.56 -6.62
CA GLY A 84 13.09 -14.20 -7.63
C GLY A 84 11.63 -13.78 -7.49
N LEU A 85 11.07 -13.85 -6.26
CA LEU A 85 9.70 -13.43 -6.00
C LEU A 85 9.45 -11.95 -6.32
N ALA A 86 10.34 -11.06 -5.91
CA ALA A 86 10.22 -9.64 -6.23
C ALA A 86 10.32 -9.39 -7.76
N SER A 87 11.12 -10.17 -8.48
CA SER A 87 11.23 -10.11 -9.96
C SER A 87 9.94 -10.50 -10.65
N GLU A 88 9.30 -11.56 -10.17
CA GLU A 88 8.01 -12.00 -10.70
C GLU A 88 6.93 -10.93 -10.45
N VAL A 89 6.85 -10.41 -9.22
CA VAL A 89 5.88 -9.35 -8.86
C VAL A 89 6.08 -8.11 -9.73
N GLU A 90 7.32 -7.66 -9.90
CA GLU A 90 7.63 -6.52 -10.77
C GLU A 90 7.16 -6.73 -12.20
N THR A 91 7.35 -7.95 -12.75
CA THR A 91 6.91 -8.30 -14.09
C THR A 91 5.39 -8.20 -14.21
N TYR A 92 4.64 -8.77 -13.26
CA TYR A 92 3.18 -8.67 -13.24
C TYR A 92 2.70 -7.21 -13.12
N MET A 93 3.36 -6.39 -12.29
CA MET A 93 3.03 -4.96 -12.19
C MET A 93 3.22 -4.24 -13.54
N LYS A 94 4.34 -4.48 -14.23
CA LYS A 94 4.60 -3.89 -15.55
C LYS A 94 3.52 -4.28 -16.56
N ASP A 95 3.09 -5.55 -16.56
CA ASP A 95 2.03 -6.04 -17.43
C ASP A 95 0.66 -5.40 -17.13
N VAL A 96 0.31 -5.29 -15.84
CA VAL A 96 -0.92 -4.59 -15.42
C VAL A 96 -0.91 -3.13 -15.87
N ILE A 97 0.20 -2.41 -15.67
CA ILE A 97 0.35 -1.01 -16.09
C ILE A 97 0.22 -0.88 -17.61
N ARG A 98 0.92 -1.73 -18.37
CA ARG A 98 0.89 -1.72 -19.84
C ARG A 98 -0.53 -1.93 -20.35
N LEU A 99 -1.22 -2.95 -19.84
CA LEU A 99 -2.56 -3.29 -20.27
C LEU A 99 -3.60 -2.24 -19.87
N SER A 100 -3.49 -1.70 -18.65
CA SER A 100 -4.33 -0.60 -18.18
C SER A 100 -4.15 0.66 -19.04
N ASN A 101 -2.91 1.03 -19.40
CA ASN A 101 -2.63 2.16 -20.27
C ASN A 101 -3.26 1.96 -21.66
N ARG A 102 -3.10 0.77 -22.25
CA ARG A 102 -3.71 0.42 -23.54
C ARG A 102 -5.24 0.57 -23.51
N LEU A 103 -5.89 0.02 -22.48
CA LEU A 103 -7.34 0.12 -22.30
C LEU A 103 -7.83 1.57 -22.18
N ASN A 104 -7.03 2.43 -21.54
CA ASN A 104 -7.32 3.85 -21.33
C ASN A 104 -6.83 4.76 -22.47
N GLY A 105 -6.30 4.21 -23.57
CA GLY A 105 -5.80 4.99 -24.72
C GLY A 105 -4.60 5.87 -24.39
N LYS A 106 -3.87 5.55 -23.31
CA LYS A 106 -2.65 6.26 -22.93
C LYS A 106 -1.48 5.73 -23.75
N PRO A 107 -0.54 6.59 -24.19
CA PRO A 107 0.63 6.15 -24.94
C PRO A 107 1.45 5.17 -24.12
N GLU A 108 1.97 4.13 -24.78
CA GLU A 108 2.90 3.20 -24.16
C GLU A 108 4.18 3.97 -23.81
N LYS A 109 4.43 4.13 -22.52
CA LYS A 109 5.71 4.62 -22.00
C LYS A 109 6.50 3.41 -21.58
N GLU A 110 7.81 3.43 -21.82
CA GLU A 110 8.71 2.44 -21.22
C GLU A 110 8.46 2.43 -19.71
N THR A 111 8.04 1.28 -19.21
CA THR A 111 7.93 1.04 -17.78
C THR A 111 9.36 1.00 -17.23
N LEU A 112 9.76 2.11 -16.60
CA LEU A 112 11.00 2.17 -15.82
C LEU A 112 11.09 0.99 -14.85
N ASP A 113 12.31 0.68 -14.42
CA ASP A 113 12.57 -0.15 -13.24
C ASP A 113 11.67 0.33 -12.07
N LEU A 114 10.67 -0.49 -11.74
CA LEU A 114 9.68 -0.15 -10.71
C LEU A 114 10.24 -0.42 -9.32
N ARG A 115 11.25 -1.30 -9.20
CA ARG A 115 11.89 -1.55 -7.91
C ARG A 115 12.74 -0.39 -7.48
N ARG A 116 13.34 0.36 -8.41
CA ARG A 116 14.19 1.51 -8.08
C ARG A 116 15.28 1.15 -7.06
N ASN A 117 15.92 -0.01 -7.23
CA ASN A 117 16.90 -0.60 -6.30
C ASN A 117 16.38 -0.87 -4.86
N LEU A 118 15.06 -1.00 -4.67
CA LEU A 118 14.51 -1.44 -3.39
C LEU A 118 14.80 -2.93 -3.16
N PHE A 119 15.20 -3.25 -1.94
CA PHE A 119 15.23 -4.64 -1.46
C PHE A 119 13.80 -5.24 -1.43
N PRO A 120 13.67 -6.58 -1.43
CA PRO A 120 12.37 -7.25 -1.51
C PRO A 120 11.34 -6.79 -0.47
N THR A 121 11.76 -6.57 0.78
CA THR A 121 10.86 -6.14 1.87
C THR A 121 10.29 -4.73 1.62
N PRO A 122 11.08 -3.64 1.47
CA PRO A 122 10.56 -2.34 1.06
C PRO A 122 9.75 -2.38 -0.25
N PHE A 123 10.18 -3.20 -1.22
CA PHE A 123 9.47 -3.33 -2.49
C PHE A 123 8.06 -3.88 -2.29
N SER A 124 7.87 -4.92 -1.47
CA SER A 124 6.53 -5.45 -1.17
C SER A 124 5.59 -4.38 -0.58
N PHE A 125 6.05 -3.56 0.37
CA PHE A 125 5.24 -2.45 0.88
C PHE A 125 4.91 -1.40 -0.18
N PHE A 126 5.84 -1.12 -1.09
CA PHE A 126 5.57 -0.27 -2.24
C PHE A 126 4.47 -0.88 -3.12
N VAL A 127 4.56 -2.16 -3.47
CA VAL A 127 3.54 -2.86 -4.26
C VAL A 127 2.17 -2.79 -3.59
N GLY A 128 2.08 -3.15 -2.30
CA GLY A 128 0.83 -3.05 -1.54
C GLY A 128 0.24 -1.63 -1.52
N SER A 129 1.08 -0.60 -1.50
CA SER A 129 0.61 0.80 -1.57
C SER A 129 -0.08 1.15 -2.89
N THR A 130 0.21 0.43 -3.98
CA THR A 130 -0.37 0.67 -5.31
C THR A 130 -1.76 0.05 -5.49
N PHE A 131 -2.25 -0.76 -4.53
CA PHE A 131 -3.56 -1.43 -4.63
C PHE A 131 -4.71 -0.48 -4.25
N GLU A 132 -4.78 0.65 -4.97
CA GLU A 132 -5.81 1.67 -4.82
C GLU A 132 -7.22 1.06 -4.97
N GLY A 133 -8.13 1.42 -4.07
CA GLY A 133 -9.50 0.91 -4.06
C GLY A 133 -9.67 -0.48 -3.44
N ALA A 134 -8.59 -1.12 -2.97
CA ALA A 134 -8.65 -2.40 -2.25
C ALA A 134 -8.13 -2.30 -0.80
N PRO A 135 -8.70 -1.43 0.06
CA PRO A 135 -8.15 -1.14 1.39
C PRO A 135 -8.07 -2.38 2.31
N ARG A 136 -9.00 -3.34 2.15
CA ARG A 136 -8.95 -4.62 2.88
C ARG A 136 -7.75 -5.47 2.48
N GLU A 137 -7.38 -5.45 1.21
CA GLU A 137 -6.20 -6.16 0.74
C GLU A 137 -4.92 -5.46 1.21
N GLN A 138 -4.88 -4.12 1.16
CA GLN A 138 -3.77 -3.33 1.69
C GLN A 138 -3.55 -3.61 3.19
N GLN A 139 -4.63 -3.65 3.97
CA GLN A 139 -4.58 -4.01 5.38
C GLN A 139 -4.06 -5.44 5.59
N ALA A 140 -4.56 -6.40 4.82
CA ALA A 140 -4.12 -7.78 4.94
C ALA A 140 -2.63 -7.95 4.58
N LEU A 141 -2.11 -7.20 3.61
CA LEU A 141 -0.68 -7.16 3.27
C LEU A 141 0.15 -6.49 4.38
N LEU A 142 -0.37 -5.42 4.98
CA LEU A 142 0.27 -4.72 6.10
C LEU A 142 0.45 -5.64 7.33
N GLU A 143 -0.50 -6.55 7.55
CA GLU A 143 -0.51 -7.49 8.67
C GLU A 143 0.42 -8.70 8.50
N LEU A 144 0.89 -8.99 7.28
CA LEU A 144 1.83 -10.09 7.05
C LEU A 144 3.21 -9.73 7.63
N GLU A 145 3.78 -10.60 8.45
CA GLU A 145 5.12 -10.46 9.06
C GLU A 145 6.21 -11.22 8.28
N ASP A 146 5.88 -11.74 7.09
CA ASP A 146 6.80 -12.48 6.24
C ASP A 146 6.80 -11.90 4.83
N THR A 147 7.98 -11.48 4.35
CA THR A 147 8.12 -10.82 3.05
C THR A 147 7.79 -11.78 1.90
N ALA A 148 8.20 -13.05 1.96
CA ALA A 148 7.89 -14.03 0.92
C ALA A 148 6.38 -14.24 0.78
N THR A 149 5.67 -14.39 1.91
CA THR A 149 4.21 -14.51 1.95
C THR A 149 3.54 -13.27 1.39
N ARG A 150 4.05 -12.07 1.72
CA ARG A 150 3.53 -10.80 1.19
C ARG A 150 3.68 -10.73 -0.34
N LEU A 151 4.88 -10.98 -0.87
CA LEU A 151 5.16 -10.99 -2.30
C LEU A 151 4.34 -12.05 -3.06
N LYS A 152 4.18 -13.25 -2.49
CA LYS A 152 3.34 -14.32 -3.11
C LYS A 152 1.88 -13.89 -3.21
N ARG A 153 1.34 -13.24 -2.17
CA ARG A 153 -0.03 -12.73 -2.17
C ARG A 153 -0.20 -11.59 -3.18
N GLU A 154 0.73 -10.63 -3.21
CA GLU A 154 0.74 -9.55 -4.20
C GLU A 154 0.79 -10.08 -5.64
N LYS A 155 1.64 -11.08 -5.88
CA LYS A 155 1.73 -11.76 -7.19
C LYS A 155 0.38 -12.31 -7.63
N GLU A 156 -0.31 -13.03 -6.74
CA GLU A 156 -1.61 -13.61 -7.06
C GLU A 156 -2.67 -12.53 -7.29
N THR A 157 -2.68 -11.46 -6.49
CA THR A 157 -3.58 -10.31 -6.70
C THR A 157 -3.34 -9.66 -8.06
N LEU A 158 -2.08 -9.37 -8.41
CA LEU A 158 -1.73 -8.78 -9.71
C LEU A 158 -2.07 -9.69 -10.89
N ARG A 159 -1.83 -11.00 -10.75
CA ARG A 159 -2.20 -11.99 -11.76
C ARG A 159 -3.71 -12.00 -12.01
N ASN A 160 -4.51 -11.95 -10.96
CA ASN A 160 -5.97 -11.88 -11.08
C ASN A 160 -6.42 -10.57 -11.75
N THR A 161 -5.81 -9.43 -11.40
CA THR A 161 -6.03 -8.16 -12.10
C THR A 161 -5.68 -8.27 -13.58
N LEU A 162 -4.54 -8.88 -13.93
CA LEU A 162 -4.12 -9.04 -15.31
C LEU A 162 -5.11 -9.91 -16.13
N ASN A 163 -5.61 -11.00 -15.52
CA ASN A 163 -6.64 -11.84 -16.14
C ASN A 163 -7.92 -11.04 -16.43
N TYR A 164 -8.38 -10.24 -15.46
CA TYR A 164 -9.54 -9.38 -15.62
C TYR A 164 -9.34 -8.34 -16.74
N LEU A 165 -8.22 -7.63 -16.73
CA LEU A 165 -7.90 -6.62 -17.75
C LEU A 165 -7.76 -7.25 -19.15
N SER A 166 -7.23 -8.47 -19.24
CA SER A 166 -7.10 -9.20 -20.50
C SER A 166 -8.47 -9.55 -21.09
N ALA A 167 -9.38 -10.03 -20.24
CA ALA A 167 -10.76 -10.26 -20.64
C ALA A 167 -11.47 -8.95 -21.06
N ALA A 168 -11.29 -7.87 -20.31
CA ALA A 168 -11.86 -6.56 -20.65
C ALA A 168 -11.33 -6.01 -21.98
N SER A 169 -10.03 -6.20 -22.27
CA SER A 169 -9.41 -5.81 -23.55
C SER A 169 -10.01 -6.59 -24.71
N ALA A 170 -10.15 -7.91 -24.58
CA ALA A 170 -10.73 -8.74 -25.63
C ALA A 170 -12.17 -8.32 -25.96
N VAL A 171 -12.98 -7.96 -24.96
CA VAL A 171 -14.34 -7.45 -25.19
C VAL A 171 -14.33 -6.10 -25.93
N LYS A 172 -13.43 -5.18 -25.56
CA LYS A 172 -13.31 -3.87 -26.22
C LYS A 172 -12.90 -3.98 -27.69
N ASP A 173 -12.00 -4.92 -27.99
CA ASP A 173 -11.54 -5.16 -29.37
C ASP A 173 -12.67 -5.75 -30.26
N VAL A 174 -13.59 -6.52 -29.66
CA VAL A 174 -14.76 -7.10 -30.37
C VAL A 174 -15.91 -6.10 -30.52
N PHE A 175 -16.08 -5.17 -29.58
CA PHE A 175 -17.13 -4.16 -29.58
C PHE A 175 -16.55 -2.74 -29.50
N PRO A 176 -15.90 -2.23 -30.57
CA PRO A 176 -15.39 -0.87 -30.57
C PRO A 176 -16.57 0.10 -30.41
N SER A 177 -16.53 0.90 -29.34
CA SER A 177 -17.51 1.96 -29.08
C SER A 177 -17.49 2.92 -30.28
N SER A 178 -18.61 3.02 -31.00
CA SER A 178 -18.79 3.92 -32.15
C SER A 178 -18.75 5.39 -31.74
#